data_AF-A0A967BGW6-F1
#
_entry.id   AF-A0A967BGW6-F1
#
_cell.length_a   1.000
_cell.length_b   1.000
_cell.length_c   1.000
_cell.angle_alpha   90.00
_cell.angle_beta   90.00
_cell.angle_gamma   90.00
#
_symmetry.space_group_name_H-M   'P 1'
#
loop_
_entity.id
_entity.type
_entity.pdbx_description
1 polymer ?
#
loop_
_entity_poly.entity_id
_entity_poly.type
_entity_poly.pdbx_seq_one_letter_code
_entity_poly.pdbx_strand_id
1 'polypeptide(L)'
;MTGTMKLVVPVLSEAWSGQLLAAGLPFYELSRWGVPFLEILIGVVLGVGFFVRPAAVVVIGIMVVAVYVHVVVDDPSLFPLQPSEPIIPLAVIATCIYLLWRGGGSWSKDLNATRVASR
;
A
#
# COMPACT_ATOMS: atom_id res chain seq x y z
N MET A 1 3.75 6.18 4.17
CA MET A 1 5.10 6.80 4.21
C MET A 1 6.12 6.05 3.37
N THR A 2 5.92 4.76 3.07
CA THR A 2 6.77 3.95 2.19
C THR A 2 6.92 4.53 0.77
N GLY A 3 5.86 5.08 0.18
CA GLY A 3 5.91 5.67 -1.16
C GLY A 3 6.90 6.84 -1.25
N THR A 4 6.91 7.73 -0.26
CA THR A 4 7.89 8.83 -0.19
C THR A 4 9.31 8.30 -0.09
N MET A 5 9.52 7.26 0.71
CA MET A 5 10.82 6.62 0.86
C MET A 5 11.33 6.01 -0.45
N LYS A 6 10.45 5.38 -1.25
CA LYS A 6 10.77 4.83 -2.59
C LYS A 6 11.19 5.90 -3.61
N LEU A 7 10.80 7.16 -3.40
CA LEU A 7 11.12 8.28 -4.29
C LEU A 7 12.36 9.08 -3.85
N VAL A 8 12.58 9.20 -2.53
CA VAL A 8 13.55 10.16 -1.97
C VAL A 8 14.80 9.46 -1.43
N VAL A 9 14.70 8.20 -1.02
CA VAL A 9 15.83 7.46 -0.42
C VAL A 9 16.46 6.56 -1.48
N PRO A 10 17.70 6.84 -1.95
CA PRO A 10 18.31 6.13 -3.08
C PRO A 10 18.33 4.62 -2.91
N VAL A 11 18.79 4.13 -1.75
CA VAL A 11 18.86 2.68 -1.47
C VAL A 11 17.48 2.00 -1.54
N LEU A 12 16.41 2.68 -1.12
CA LEU A 12 15.05 2.12 -1.15
C LEU A 12 14.44 2.21 -2.56
N SER A 13 14.84 3.22 -3.34
CA SER A 13 14.45 3.36 -4.74
C SER A 13 15.07 2.27 -5.61
N GLU A 14 16.37 2.01 -5.42
CA GLU A 14 17.10 0.95 -6.09
C GLU A 14 16.58 -0.44 -5.71
N ALA A 15 16.37 -0.69 -4.41
CA ALA A 15 15.77 -1.93 -3.93
C ALA A 15 14.38 -2.15 -4.52
N TRP A 16 13.50 -1.14 -4.51
CA TRP A 16 12.17 -1.21 -5.13
C TRP A 16 12.24 -1.53 -6.63
N SER A 17 13.15 -0.88 -7.36
CA SER A 17 13.40 -1.16 -8.76
C SER A 17 13.84 -2.61 -8.97
N GLY A 18 14.79 -3.10 -8.16
CA GLY A 18 15.30 -4.46 -8.24
C GLY A 18 14.22 -5.49 -7.92
N GLN A 19 13.41 -5.26 -6.90
CA GLN A 19 12.25 -6.09 -6.54
C GLN A 19 11.30 -6.28 -7.72
N LEU A 20 10.91 -5.19 -8.38
CA LEU A 20 9.97 -5.25 -9.50
C LEU A 20 10.53 -6.04 -10.70
N LEU A 21 11.82 -5.85 -11.01
CA LEU A 21 12.50 -6.55 -12.10
C LEU A 21 12.67 -8.04 -11.78
N ALA A 22 13.12 -8.35 -10.56
CA ALA A 22 13.30 -9.73 -10.10
C ALA A 22 11.98 -10.49 -10.04
N ALA A 23 10.88 -9.81 -9.69
CA ALA A 23 9.54 -10.39 -9.70
C ALA A 23 8.92 -10.54 -11.11
N GLY A 24 9.60 -10.05 -12.17
CA GLY A 24 9.11 -10.19 -13.54
C GLY A 24 7.78 -9.48 -13.81
N LEU A 25 7.49 -8.38 -13.09
CA LEU A 25 6.19 -7.71 -13.19
C LEU A 25 6.01 -7.02 -14.55
N PRO A 26 4.84 -7.18 -15.21
CA PRO A 26 4.54 -6.45 -16.44
C PRO A 26 4.41 -4.94 -16.15
N PHE A 27 4.69 -4.11 -17.15
CA PHE A 27 4.62 -2.64 -17.02
C PHE A 27 5.47 -2.10 -15.86
N TYR A 28 6.68 -2.62 -15.72
CA TYR A 28 7.63 -2.24 -14.68
C TYR A 28 7.78 -0.72 -14.50
N GLU A 29 7.97 0.05 -15.57
CA GLU A 29 8.13 1.52 -15.48
C GLU A 29 6.88 2.20 -14.88
N LEU A 30 5.68 1.75 -15.28
CA LEU A 30 4.45 2.28 -14.72
C LEU A 30 4.34 1.96 -13.23
N SER A 31 4.71 0.75 -12.82
CA SER A 31 4.68 0.35 -11.41
C SER A 31 5.74 1.07 -10.58
N ARG A 32 6.95 1.24 -11.14
CA ARG A 32 8.09 1.93 -10.50
C ARG A 32 7.70 3.33 -10.05
N TRP A 33 7.04 4.07 -10.94
CA TRP A 33 6.64 5.47 -10.68
C TRP A 33 5.25 5.58 -10.07
N GLY A 34 4.27 4.86 -10.59
CA GLY A 34 2.86 4.99 -10.21
C GLY A 34 2.55 4.51 -8.80
N VAL A 35 3.10 3.38 -8.37
CA VAL A 35 2.81 2.80 -7.05
C VAL A 35 3.22 3.75 -5.91
N PRO A 36 4.43 4.35 -5.88
CA PRO A 36 4.79 5.33 -4.85
C PRO A 36 3.82 6.52 -4.75
N PHE A 37 3.37 7.09 -5.88
CA PHE A 37 2.41 8.19 -5.86
C PHE A 37 1.03 7.74 -5.34
N LEU A 38 0.57 6.56 -5.74
CA LEU A 38 -0.67 5.98 -5.23
C LEU A 38 -0.57 5.71 -3.72
N GLU A 39 0.54 5.18 -3.23
CA GLU A 39 0.77 4.96 -1.79
C GLU A 39 0.69 6.27 -1.00
N ILE A 40 1.25 7.36 -1.53
CA ILE A 40 1.17 8.70 -0.90
C ILE A 40 -0.27 9.20 -0.90
N LEU A 41 -0.92 9.20 -2.07
CA LEU A 41 -2.29 9.71 -2.22
C LEU A 41 -3.27 8.93 -1.34
N ILE A 42 -3.25 7.60 -1.43
CA ILE A 42 -4.13 6.73 -0.66
C ILE A 42 -3.80 6.79 0.84
N GLY A 43 -2.52 6.94 1.20
CA GLY A 43 -2.11 7.16 2.58
C GLY A 43 -2.71 8.44 3.17
N VAL A 44 -2.78 9.53 2.39
CA VAL A 44 -3.42 10.79 2.82
C VAL A 44 -4.94 10.64 2.88
N VAL A 45 -5.55 10.04 1.85
CA VAL A 45 -7.00 9.79 1.79
C VAL A 45 -7.47 8.95 2.98
N LEU A 46 -6.76 7.85 3.27
CA LEU A 46 -6.98 7.06 4.46
C LEU A 46 -6.68 7.87 5.70
N GLY A 47 -5.56 8.59 5.83
CA GLY A 47 -5.24 9.36 7.04
C GLY A 47 -6.27 10.43 7.43
N VAL A 48 -6.94 11.04 6.46
CA VAL A 48 -8.06 11.97 6.69
C VAL A 48 -9.40 11.24 6.89
N GLY A 49 -9.47 9.98 6.47
CA GLY A 49 -10.64 9.12 6.58
C GLY A 49 -11.72 9.46 5.56
N PHE A 50 -11.32 9.84 4.34
CA PHE A 50 -12.21 9.96 3.18
C PHE A 50 -12.16 8.69 2.34
N PHE A 51 -13.29 8.29 1.74
CA PHE A 51 -13.40 7.13 0.84
C PHE A 51 -12.71 5.87 1.38
N VAL A 52 -12.87 5.59 2.68
CA VAL A 52 -12.07 4.57 3.38
C VAL A 52 -12.24 3.19 2.76
N ARG A 53 -13.45 2.85 2.32
CA ARG A 53 -13.73 1.55 1.67
C ARG A 53 -13.06 1.44 0.28
N PRO A 54 -13.31 2.35 -0.68
CA PRO A 54 -12.58 2.34 -1.95
C PRO A 54 -11.05 2.36 -1.77
N ALA A 55 -10.54 3.19 -0.86
CA ALA A 55 -9.12 3.28 -0.57
C ALA A 55 -8.55 1.94 -0.05
N ALA A 56 -9.27 1.24 0.83
CA ALA A 56 -8.88 -0.07 1.33
C ALA A 56 -8.78 -1.13 0.21
N VAL A 57 -9.66 -1.09 -0.80
CA VAL A 57 -9.55 -1.99 -1.97
C VAL A 57 -8.26 -1.73 -2.73
N VAL A 58 -7.91 -0.47 -2.96
CA VAL A 58 -6.68 -0.10 -3.67
C VAL A 58 -5.45 -0.56 -2.88
N VAL A 59 -5.42 -0.35 -1.56
CA VAL A 59 -4.33 -0.82 -0.70
C VAL A 59 -4.18 -2.33 -0.77
N ILE A 60 -5.28 -3.09 -0.71
CA ILE A 60 -5.23 -4.55 -0.83
C ILE A 60 -4.55 -4.96 -2.14
N GLY A 61 -4.90 -4.34 -3.27
CA GLY A 61 -4.26 -4.62 -4.55
C GLY A 61 -2.74 -4.41 -4.53
N ILE A 62 -2.29 -3.29 -3.96
CA ILE A 62 -0.85 -2.99 -3.82
C ILE A 62 -0.17 -4.01 -2.90
N MET A 63 -0.81 -4.36 -1.78
CA MET A 63 -0.23 -5.30 -0.82
C MET A 63 -0.20 -6.74 -1.34
N VAL A 64 -1.16 -7.16 -2.17
CA VAL A 64 -1.13 -8.47 -2.84
C VAL A 64 0.10 -8.58 -3.75
N VAL A 65 0.41 -7.53 -4.51
CA VAL A 65 1.64 -7.48 -5.30
C VAL A 65 2.87 -7.53 -4.40
N ALA A 66 2.87 -6.82 -3.27
CA ALA A 66 3.97 -6.89 -2.30
C ALA A 66 4.17 -8.31 -1.73
N VAL A 67 3.09 -9.03 -1.39
CA VAL A 67 3.15 -10.44 -0.98
C VAL A 67 3.77 -11.29 -2.09
N TYR A 68 3.32 -11.10 -3.34
CA TYR A 68 3.87 -11.83 -4.48
C TYR A 68 5.38 -11.60 -4.65
N VAL A 69 5.84 -10.35 -4.55
CA VAL A 69 7.28 -10.01 -4.61
C VAL A 69 8.06 -10.74 -3.52
N HIS A 70 7.58 -10.76 -2.27
CA HIS A 70 8.23 -11.50 -1.18
C HIS A 70 8.25 -13.02 -1.36
N VAL A 71 7.33 -13.58 -2.14
CA VAL A 71 7.26 -15.03 -2.40
C VAL A 71 8.17 -15.44 -3.56
N VAL A 72 8.38 -14.55 -4.53
CA VAL A 72 9.11 -14.89 -5.77
C VAL A 72 10.54 -14.33 -5.81
N VAL A 73 10.85 -13.30 -5.03
CA VAL A 73 12.18 -12.69 -5.01
C VAL A 73 12.97 -13.21 -3.80
N ASP A 74 14.01 -13.98 -4.07
CA ASP A 74 14.84 -14.61 -3.03
C ASP A 74 16.02 -13.75 -2.55
N ASP A 75 16.36 -12.66 -3.25
CA ASP A 75 17.52 -11.83 -2.93
C ASP A 75 17.25 -10.92 -1.70
N PRO A 76 17.89 -11.15 -0.55
CA PRO A 76 17.64 -10.37 0.67
C PRO A 76 18.12 -8.92 0.58
N SER A 77 19.08 -8.64 -0.32
CA SER A 77 19.60 -7.27 -0.50
C SER A 77 18.54 -6.33 -1.07
N LEU A 78 17.54 -6.88 -1.74
CA LEU A 78 16.39 -6.16 -2.28
C LEU A 78 15.33 -5.84 -1.22
N PHE A 79 15.48 -6.29 0.03
CA PHE A 79 14.55 -6.01 1.12
C PHE A 79 15.22 -5.24 2.28
N PRO A 80 15.88 -4.10 2.02
CA PRO A 80 16.49 -3.32 3.07
C PRO A 80 15.41 -2.86 4.06
N LEU A 81 15.64 -3.11 5.35
CA LEU A 81 14.74 -2.73 6.45
C LEU A 81 13.38 -3.44 6.46
N GLN A 82 13.20 -4.49 5.66
CA GLN A 82 11.98 -5.29 5.63
C GLN A 82 12.27 -6.71 6.12
N PRO A 83 11.33 -7.36 6.84
CA PRO A 83 11.44 -8.79 7.13
C PRO A 83 11.50 -9.60 5.82
N SER A 84 12.16 -10.76 5.82
CA SER A 84 12.15 -11.67 4.68
C SER A 84 10.74 -12.17 4.37
N GLU A 85 9.96 -12.43 5.40
CA GLU A 85 8.58 -12.88 5.30
C GLU A 85 7.61 -11.71 5.03
N PRO A 86 6.51 -11.92 4.28
CA PRO A 86 5.54 -10.89 3.92
C PRO A 86 4.61 -10.48 5.07
N ILE A 87 5.11 -10.40 6.31
CA ILE A 87 4.33 -10.12 7.52
C ILE A 87 3.64 -8.75 7.43
N ILE A 88 4.37 -7.72 7.00
CA ILE A 88 3.82 -6.36 6.90
C ILE A 88 2.70 -6.29 5.85
N PRO A 89 2.90 -6.74 4.59
CA PRO A 89 1.81 -6.81 3.61
C PRO A 89 0.57 -7.55 4.11
N LEU A 90 0.75 -8.71 4.76
CA LEU A 90 -0.36 -9.52 5.28
C LEU A 90 -1.12 -8.79 6.40
N ALA A 91 -0.42 -8.13 7.32
CA ALA A 91 -1.05 -7.34 8.37
C ALA A 91 -1.86 -6.16 7.80
N VAL A 92 -1.34 -5.49 6.77
CA VAL A 92 -2.06 -4.40 6.10
C VAL A 92 -3.30 -4.94 5.38
N ILE A 93 -3.21 -6.08 4.69
CA ILE A 93 -4.38 -6.73 4.05
C ILE A 93 -5.46 -7.04 5.10
N ALA A 94 -5.09 -7.66 6.22
CA ALA A 94 -6.03 -7.96 7.30
C ALA A 94 -6.69 -6.69 7.84
N THR A 95 -5.93 -5.62 8.01
CA THR A 95 -6.42 -4.31 8.44
C THR A 95 -7.39 -3.70 7.41
N CYS A 96 -7.07 -3.77 6.12
CA CYS A 96 -7.95 -3.28 5.07
C CYS A 96 -9.24 -4.10 4.96
N ILE A 97 -9.19 -5.42 5.14
CA ILE A 97 -10.41 -6.26 5.23
C ILE A 97 -11.28 -5.80 6.39
N TYR A 98 -10.69 -5.51 7.56
CA TYR A 98 -11.42 -4.94 8.68
C TYR A 98 -12.07 -3.58 8.32
N LEU A 99 -11.35 -2.69 7.65
CA LEU A 99 -11.89 -1.39 7.20
C LEU A 99 -13.00 -1.54 6.15
N LEU A 100 -12.93 -2.53 5.27
CA LEU A 100 -14.03 -2.84 4.35
C LEU A 100 -15.29 -3.26 5.11
N TRP A 101 -15.13 -4.12 6.11
CA TRP A 101 -16.24 -4.60 6.92
C TRP A 101 -16.84 -3.49 7.80
N ARG A 102 -16.02 -2.84 8.61
CA ARG A 102 -16.47 -1.87 9.64
C ARG A 102 -16.55 -0.42 9.17
N GLY A 103 -15.88 -0.06 8.07
CA GLY A 103 -15.71 1.33 7.65
C GLY A 103 -14.66 2.08 8.48
N GLY A 104 -14.56 3.40 8.27
CA GLY A 104 -13.52 4.25 8.84
C GLY A 104 -13.72 4.71 10.30
N GLY A 105 -14.71 4.20 11.04
CA GLY A 105 -14.91 4.55 12.45
C GLY A 105 -15.10 6.06 12.75
N SER A 106 -15.04 6.43 14.03
CA SER A 106 -15.32 7.81 14.49
C SER A 106 -14.35 8.87 13.98
N TRP A 107 -13.16 8.48 13.57
CA TRP A 107 -12.13 9.38 13.04
C TRP A 107 -12.34 9.71 11.55
N SER A 108 -13.10 8.88 10.83
CA SER A 108 -13.36 9.04 9.41
C SER A 108 -14.43 10.11 9.14
N LYS A 109 -14.13 10.97 8.16
CA LYS A 109 -15.08 11.96 7.66
C LYS A 109 -16.24 11.34 6.87
N ASP A 110 -16.08 10.12 6.36
CA ASP A 110 -17.17 9.39 5.67
C ASP A 110 -18.38 9.16 6.60
N LEU A 111 -18.14 8.88 7.88
CA LEU A 111 -19.20 8.69 8.88
C LEU A 111 -19.91 10.00 9.23
N ASN A 112 -19.19 11.12 9.23
CA ASN A 112 -19.79 12.44 9.46
C ASN A 112 -20.62 12.90 8.26
N ALA A 113 -20.19 12.61 7.03
CA ALA A 113 -20.94 12.92 5.82
C ALA A 113 -22.25 12.11 5.71
N THR A 114 -22.22 10.82 6.04
CA THR A 114 -23.41 9.95 6.02
C THR A 114 -24.41 10.29 7.11
N ARG A 115 -23.97 10.69 8.31
CA ARG A 115 -24.85 11.17 9.39
C ARG A 115 -25.58 12.48 9.09
N VAL A 116 -24.98 13.35 8.29
CA VAL A 116 -25.63 14.60 7.83
C VAL A 116 -26.69 14.29 6.78
N ALA A 117 -26.46 13.33 5.89
CA ALA A 117 -27.43 12.93 4.86
C ALA A 117 -28.66 12.18 5.40
N SER A 118 -28.61 11.65 6.62
CA SER A 118 -29.71 10.93 7.27
C SER A 118 -30.54 11.79 8.24
N ARG A 119 -30.28 13.10 8.30
CA ARG A 119 -31.07 14.07 9.06
C ARG A 119 -31.84 14.97 8.10
#